data_AF-E9PIK5-F1
#
_entry.id   AF-E9PIK5-F1
#
_cell.length_a   1.000
_cell.length_b   1.000
_cell.length_c   1.000
_cell.angle_alpha   90.00
_cell.angle_beta   90.00
_cell.angle_gamma   90.00
#
_symmetry.space_group_name_H-M   'P 1'
#
loop_
_entity.id
_entity.type
_entity.pdbx_description
1 polymer ?
#
loop_
_entity_poly.entity_id
_entity_poly.type
_entity_poly.pdbx_seq_one_letter_code
_entity_poly.pdbx_strand_id
1 'polypeptide(L)'
;MSLDIQSLDIQCEELSDARWAELLPLLQQCQVVRLDDCGLTEARCKDISSALRVNPALAELNLRSNELGDVGVHCVLQGLQTPSCKIQKLSLQNCCLTGAGCGVLSSTLRTLPTLQELHLSDNLLGDAGLQLLCEGLLDPQCRLEKLHCPLQGTAAPGPDGGNRCLAVSQVPLTASVCVGD
;
A
#
# COMPACT_ATOMS: atom_id res chain seq x y z
N MET A 1 -14.88 13.00 26.90
CA MET A 1 -15.56 13.17 25.60
C MET A 1 -14.64 12.58 24.55
N SER A 2 -14.84 11.31 24.17
CA SER A 2 -14.09 10.71 23.05
C SER A 2 -14.61 11.34 21.77
N LEU A 3 -13.79 12.14 21.12
CA LEU A 3 -14.02 12.46 19.71
C LEU A 3 -13.61 11.21 18.93
N ASP A 4 -14.60 10.35 18.65
CA ASP A 4 -14.47 9.22 17.74
C ASP A 4 -14.30 9.73 16.30
N ILE A 5 -13.13 10.30 16.00
CA ILE A 5 -12.72 10.54 14.62
C ILE A 5 -12.37 9.16 14.06
N GLN A 6 -13.35 8.50 13.45
CA GLN A 6 -13.16 7.18 12.85
C GLN A 6 -12.36 7.27 11.54
N SER A 7 -12.34 8.44 10.91
CA SER A 7 -11.69 8.65 9.63
C SER A 7 -10.96 9.99 9.56
N LEU A 8 -9.71 9.96 9.07
CA LEU A 8 -8.94 11.12 8.65
C LEU A 8 -8.86 11.10 7.12
N ASP A 9 -9.28 12.18 6.46
CA ASP A 9 -9.21 12.32 5.00
C ASP A 9 -8.68 13.72 4.67
N ILE A 10 -7.46 13.77 4.13
CA ILE A 10 -6.77 14.99 3.69
C ILE A 10 -6.27 14.73 2.28
N GLN A 11 -6.55 15.68 1.38
CA GLN A 11 -6.25 15.58 -0.05
C GLN A 11 -5.69 16.91 -0.55
N CYS A 12 -4.63 16.86 -1.37
CA CYS A 12 -4.05 18.01 -2.07
C CYS A 12 -3.73 19.20 -1.15
N GLU A 13 -3.18 18.92 0.03
CA GLU A 13 -2.87 19.94 1.04
C GLU A 13 -1.43 19.79 1.54
N GLU A 14 -0.64 20.85 1.44
CA GLU A 14 0.71 20.87 2.00
C GLU A 14 0.63 20.98 3.53
N LEU A 15 0.98 19.89 4.21
CA LEU A 15 0.95 19.84 5.67
C LEU A 15 2.18 20.54 6.26
N SER A 16 1.98 21.63 6.98
CA SER A 16 3.03 22.24 7.80
C SER A 16 3.42 21.34 8.97
N ASP A 17 4.62 21.52 9.54
CA ASP A 17 5.08 20.69 10.66
C ASP A 17 4.19 20.81 11.91
N ALA A 18 3.61 21.99 12.14
CA ALA A 18 2.64 22.19 13.22
C ALA A 18 1.37 21.37 12.98
N ARG A 19 0.82 21.42 11.76
CA ARG A 19 -0.37 20.64 11.41
C ARG A 19 -0.08 19.15 11.41
N TRP A 20 1.10 18.73 10.96
CA TRP A 20 1.56 17.34 11.03
C TRP A 20 1.57 16.81 12.47
N ALA A 21 2.11 17.59 13.42
CA ALA A 21 2.13 17.23 14.83
C ALA A 21 0.72 17.08 15.42
N GLU A 22 -0.25 17.87 14.96
CA GLU A 22 -1.65 17.77 15.38
C GLU A 22 -2.35 16.52 14.80
N LEU A 23 -1.93 16.05 13.62
CA LEU A 23 -2.50 14.87 12.95
C LEU A 23 -1.96 13.56 13.50
N LEU A 24 -0.73 13.53 14.02
CA LEU A 24 -0.07 12.31 14.47
C LEU A 24 -0.87 11.52 15.53
N PRO A 25 -1.49 12.16 16.55
CA PRO A 25 -2.35 11.46 17.50
C PRO A 25 -3.62 10.88 16.86
N LEU A 26 -4.10 11.44 15.74
CA LEU A 26 -5.27 10.93 15.02
C LEU A 26 -4.91 9.62 14.30
N LEU A 27 -3.71 9.52 13.74
CA LEU A 27 -3.21 8.29 13.11
C LEU A 27 -3.14 7.09 14.06
N GLN A 28 -3.08 7.33 15.38
CA GLN A 28 -3.06 6.30 16.41
C GLN A 28 -4.46 5.75 16.75
N GLN A 29 -5.53 6.42 16.30
CA GLN A 29 -6.90 6.13 16.72
C GLN A 29 -7.87 5.93 15.56
N CYS A 30 -7.57 6.51 14.38
CA CYS A 30 -8.45 6.42 13.22
C CYS A 30 -8.52 4.99 12.65
N GLN A 31 -9.71 4.59 12.25
CA GLN A 31 -9.93 3.36 11.50
C GLN A 31 -9.59 3.53 10.02
N VAL A 32 -9.85 4.71 9.47
CA VAL A 32 -9.57 5.06 8.07
C VAL A 32 -8.62 6.25 8.05
N VAL A 33 -7.49 6.10 7.37
CA VAL A 33 -6.52 7.19 7.18
C VAL A 33 -6.30 7.36 5.69
N ARG A 34 -6.60 8.56 5.17
CA ARG A 34 -6.32 8.96 3.80
C ARG A 34 -5.53 10.27 3.80
N LEU A 35 -4.32 10.20 3.27
CA LEU A 35 -3.40 11.32 3.08
C LEU A 35 -3.00 11.30 1.61
N ASP A 36 -3.86 11.82 0.74
CA ASP A 36 -3.64 11.89 -0.71
C ASP A 36 -2.92 13.20 -1.05
N ASP A 37 -1.81 13.14 -1.78
CA ASP A 37 -1.08 14.33 -2.24
C ASP A 37 -0.84 15.37 -1.12
N CYS A 38 -0.28 14.90 -0.01
CA CYS A 38 -0.07 15.68 1.22
C CYS A 38 1.39 16.12 1.43
N GLY A 39 2.24 15.93 0.41
CA GLY A 39 3.68 16.17 0.50
C GLY A 39 4.37 15.31 1.57
N LEU A 40 3.94 14.05 1.74
CA LEU A 40 4.57 13.16 2.71
C LEU A 40 5.99 12.79 2.26
N THR A 41 6.94 12.92 3.19
CA THR A 41 8.35 12.60 2.98
C THR A 41 8.73 11.29 3.68
N GLU A 42 9.91 10.75 3.37
CA GLU A 42 10.49 9.60 4.07
C GLU A 42 10.59 9.81 5.59
N ALA A 43 10.85 11.05 6.04
CA ALA A 43 10.90 11.37 7.47
C ALA A 43 9.51 11.16 8.13
N ARG A 44 8.45 11.67 7.49
CA ARG A 44 7.07 11.49 7.96
C ARG A 44 6.63 10.03 7.91
N CYS A 45 7.21 9.20 7.04
CA CYS A 45 6.96 7.75 7.04
C CYS A 45 7.36 7.06 8.35
N LYS A 46 8.42 7.53 9.04
CA LYS A 46 8.81 6.99 10.34
C LYS A 46 7.78 7.33 11.42
N ASP A 47 7.28 8.56 11.39
CA ASP A 47 6.22 9.00 12.31
C ASP A 47 4.94 8.21 12.07
N ILE A 48 4.51 8.07 10.81
CA ILE A 48 3.38 7.21 10.41
C ILE A 48 3.61 5.79 10.92
N SER A 49 4.77 5.19 10.65
CA SER A 49 5.12 3.84 11.11
C SER A 49 4.93 3.68 12.62
N SER A 50 5.43 4.63 13.41
CA SER A 50 5.29 4.60 14.87
C SER A 50 3.84 4.75 15.34
N ALA A 51 3.06 5.62 14.69
CA ALA A 51 1.67 5.85 15.01
C ALA A 51 0.79 4.65 14.67
N LEU A 52 1.03 4.00 13.52
CA LEU A 52 0.29 2.82 13.09
C LEU A 52 0.55 1.60 13.99
N ARG A 53 1.75 1.45 14.57
CA ARG A 53 2.04 0.33 15.48
C ARG A 53 1.14 0.30 16.70
N VAL A 54 0.77 1.47 17.20
CA VAL A 54 -0.07 1.61 18.40
C VAL A 54 -1.55 1.76 18.07
N ASN A 55 -1.93 1.74 16.79
CA ASN A 55 -3.32 1.86 16.35
C ASN A 55 -3.99 0.47 16.27
N PRO A 56 -4.92 0.13 17.19
CA PRO A 56 -5.60 -1.16 17.18
C PRO A 56 -6.82 -1.20 16.25
N ALA A 57 -7.22 -0.06 15.67
CA ALA A 57 -8.46 0.13 14.93
C ALA A 57 -8.27 0.28 13.41
N LEU A 58 -7.04 0.50 12.93
CA LEU A 58 -6.75 0.73 11.52
C LEU A 58 -7.29 -0.39 10.62
N ALA A 59 -8.18 -0.02 9.70
CA ALA A 59 -8.77 -0.88 8.68
C ALA A 59 -8.38 -0.43 7.25
N GLU A 60 -8.20 0.86 7.02
CA GLU A 60 -7.84 1.42 5.71
C GLU A 60 -6.73 2.46 5.84
N LEU A 61 -5.68 2.30 5.03
CA LEU A 61 -4.60 3.27 4.89
C LEU A 61 -4.41 3.62 3.42
N ASN A 62 -4.55 4.90 3.09
CA ASN A 62 -4.31 5.44 1.77
C ASN A 62 -3.28 6.57 1.84
N LEU A 63 -2.13 6.37 1.19
CA LEU A 63 -1.02 7.33 1.12
C LEU A 63 -0.75 7.75 -0.33
N ARG A 64 -1.78 7.70 -1.19
CA ARG A 64 -1.69 7.96 -2.62
C ARG A 64 -0.99 9.29 -2.94
N SER A 65 -0.29 9.32 -4.07
CA SER A 65 0.34 10.53 -4.62
C SER A 65 1.33 11.20 -3.66
N ASN A 66 2.12 10.41 -2.93
CA ASN A 66 3.20 10.93 -2.11
C ASN A 66 4.53 10.30 -2.49
N GLU A 67 5.60 11.09 -2.54
CA GLU A 67 6.94 10.62 -2.92
C GLU A 67 7.63 9.85 -1.78
N LEU A 68 7.02 8.74 -1.34
CA LEU A 68 7.53 7.93 -0.23
C LEU A 68 8.80 7.17 -0.62
N GLY A 69 8.89 6.73 -1.88
CA GLY A 69 9.97 5.89 -2.37
C GLY A 69 9.99 4.50 -1.72
N ASP A 70 10.96 3.67 -2.12
CA ASP A 70 11.12 2.32 -1.58
C ASP A 70 11.38 2.32 -0.06
N VAL A 71 12.14 3.32 0.43
CA VAL A 71 12.50 3.46 1.84
C VAL A 71 11.30 3.87 2.69
N GLY A 72 10.54 4.89 2.27
CA GLY A 72 9.36 5.35 2.98
C GLY A 72 8.26 4.28 3.02
N VAL A 73 8.02 3.61 1.89
CA VAL A 73 7.08 2.47 1.83
C VAL A 73 7.50 1.37 2.81
N HIS A 74 8.78 0.99 2.83
CA HIS A 74 9.28 0.01 3.80
C HIS A 74 9.02 0.46 5.26
N CYS A 75 9.28 1.72 5.60
CA CYS A 75 9.00 2.24 6.93
C CYS A 75 7.52 2.12 7.31
N VAL A 76 6.60 2.49 6.42
CA VAL A 76 5.15 2.37 6.65
C VAL A 76 4.76 0.90 6.84
N LEU A 77 5.24 0.00 5.98
CA LEU A 77 4.96 -1.44 6.06
C LEU A 77 5.42 -2.04 7.39
N GLN A 78 6.60 -1.66 7.90
CA GLN A 78 7.05 -2.10 9.23
C GLN A 78 6.11 -1.66 10.36
N GLY A 79 5.39 -0.55 10.18
CA GLY A 79 4.39 -0.09 11.16
C GLY A 79 3.13 -0.94 11.17
N LEU A 80 2.79 -1.55 10.03
CA LEU A 80 1.65 -2.45 9.87
C LEU A 80 1.93 -3.89 10.34
N GLN A 81 3.20 -4.29 10.41
CA GLN A 81 3.61 -5.63 10.87
C GLN A 81 3.52 -5.77 12.40
N THR A 82 2.34 -5.50 12.98
CA THR A 82 2.05 -5.73 14.39
C THR A 82 1.01 -6.84 14.56
N PRO A 83 1.07 -7.63 15.65
CA PRO A 83 0.11 -8.70 15.89
C PRO A 83 -1.35 -8.23 15.99
N SER A 84 -1.56 -6.96 16.34
CA SER A 84 -2.86 -6.33 16.48
C SER A 84 -3.35 -5.64 15.21
N CYS A 85 -2.56 -5.62 14.12
CA CYS A 85 -2.95 -4.93 12.90
C CYS A 85 -4.14 -5.62 12.23
N LYS A 86 -5.17 -4.81 11.90
CA LYS A 86 -6.41 -5.28 11.26
C LYS A 86 -6.66 -4.59 9.92
N ILE A 87 -5.58 -4.15 9.27
CA ILE A 87 -5.68 -3.47 7.98
C ILE A 87 -6.31 -4.41 6.95
N GLN A 88 -7.31 -3.89 6.25
CA GLN A 88 -8.03 -4.59 5.19
C GLN A 88 -7.72 -3.98 3.83
N LYS A 89 -7.43 -2.67 3.79
CA LYS A 89 -7.16 -1.93 2.56
C LYS A 89 -5.90 -1.09 2.68
N LEU A 90 -5.00 -1.22 1.71
CA LEU A 90 -3.78 -0.44 1.61
C LEU A 90 -3.69 0.17 0.21
N SER A 91 -3.52 1.49 0.14
CA SER A 91 -3.24 2.20 -1.10
C SER A 91 -1.90 2.90 -1.02
N LEU A 92 -1.00 2.48 -1.91
CA LEU A 92 0.31 3.06 -2.19
C LEU A 92 0.41 3.46 -3.67
N GLN A 93 -0.71 3.88 -4.25
CA GLN A 93 -0.77 4.33 -5.64
C GLN A 93 0.07 5.59 -5.83
N ASN A 94 0.86 5.65 -6.90
CA ASN A 94 1.72 6.80 -7.20
C ASN A 94 2.63 7.18 -6.01
N CYS A 95 3.31 6.20 -5.41
CA CYS A 95 4.14 6.39 -4.22
C CYS A 95 5.66 6.33 -4.48
N CYS A 96 6.06 6.43 -5.74
CA CYS A 96 7.46 6.26 -6.19
C CYS A 96 8.07 4.89 -5.81
N LEU A 97 7.24 3.84 -5.71
CA LEU A 97 7.69 2.48 -5.46
C LEU A 97 8.32 1.91 -6.74
N THR A 98 9.46 1.24 -6.60
CA THR A 98 10.16 0.59 -7.71
C THR A 98 10.22 -0.93 -7.51
N GLY A 99 10.71 -1.65 -8.52
CA GLY A 99 10.95 -3.08 -8.42
C GLY A 99 11.87 -3.49 -7.26
N ALA A 100 12.75 -2.60 -6.78
CA ALA A 100 13.61 -2.86 -5.64
C ALA A 100 12.80 -2.96 -4.32
N GLY A 101 11.75 -2.16 -4.17
CA GLY A 101 10.85 -2.19 -3.03
C GLY A 101 9.89 -3.39 -3.00
N CYS A 102 9.68 -4.06 -4.14
CA CYS A 102 8.75 -5.18 -4.27
C CYS A 102 9.10 -6.38 -3.38
N GLY A 103 10.37 -6.65 -3.10
CA GLY A 103 10.78 -7.75 -2.22
C GLY A 103 10.31 -7.56 -0.76
N VAL A 104 10.36 -6.32 -0.28
CA VAL A 104 9.85 -5.96 1.06
C VAL A 104 8.33 -6.06 1.10
N LEU A 105 7.66 -5.56 0.06
CA LEU A 105 6.21 -5.61 -0.03
C LEU A 105 5.72 -7.08 -0.10
N SER A 106 6.37 -7.93 -0.90
CA SER A 106 6.14 -9.38 -0.95
C SER A 106 6.27 -10.05 0.42
N SER A 107 7.35 -9.76 1.15
CA SER A 107 7.54 -10.29 2.50
C SER A 107 6.46 -9.81 3.48
N THR A 108 6.03 -8.56 3.35
CA THR A 108 5.00 -7.98 4.21
C THR A 108 3.62 -8.61 3.97
N LEU A 109 3.28 -8.92 2.71
CA LEU A 109 2.01 -9.58 2.36
C LEU A 109 1.81 -10.91 3.09
N ARG A 110 2.90 -11.66 3.33
CA ARG A 110 2.88 -12.93 4.09
C ARG A 110 2.54 -12.74 5.57
N THR A 111 2.74 -11.53 6.10
CA THR A 111 2.53 -11.19 7.51
C THR A 111 1.23 -10.44 7.78
N LEU A 112 0.48 -10.10 6.73
CA LEU A 112 -0.78 -9.36 6.81
C LEU A 112 -1.96 -10.21 6.31
N PRO A 113 -2.39 -11.23 7.08
CA PRO A 113 -3.49 -12.12 6.68
C PRO A 113 -4.86 -11.43 6.66
N THR A 114 -4.95 -10.19 7.16
CA THR A 114 -6.15 -9.36 7.20
C THR A 114 -6.30 -8.49 5.95
N LEU A 115 -5.23 -8.29 5.16
CA LEU A 115 -5.25 -7.43 4.00
C LEU A 115 -6.00 -8.08 2.84
N GLN A 116 -7.04 -7.40 2.37
CA GLN A 116 -7.92 -7.85 1.29
C GLN A 116 -7.74 -7.05 0.00
N GLU A 117 -7.34 -5.77 0.10
CA GLU A 117 -7.26 -4.87 -1.05
C GLU A 117 -5.95 -4.10 -1.04
N LEU A 118 -5.21 -4.16 -2.15
CA LEU A 118 -3.94 -3.46 -2.33
C LEU A 118 -3.92 -2.69 -3.65
N HIS A 119 -3.64 -1.38 -3.56
CA HIS A 119 -3.44 -0.50 -4.72
C HIS A 119 -1.98 -0.09 -4.86
N LEU A 120 -1.38 -0.46 -5.99
CA LEU A 120 0.00 -0.17 -6.39
C LEU A 120 0.07 0.51 -7.76
N SER A 121 -1.06 0.90 -8.36
CA SER A 121 -1.10 1.59 -9.65
C SER A 121 -0.16 2.80 -9.68
N ASP A 122 0.26 3.22 -10.87
CA ASP A 122 1.14 4.37 -11.08
C ASP A 122 2.50 4.28 -10.34
N ASN A 123 3.02 3.07 -10.12
CA ASN A 123 4.38 2.83 -9.64
C ASN A 123 5.26 2.15 -10.69
N LEU A 124 6.58 2.28 -10.59
CA LEU A 124 7.55 1.74 -11.55
C LEU A 124 8.09 0.36 -11.13
N LEU A 125 7.19 -0.62 -10.96
CA LEU A 125 7.54 -1.93 -10.37
C LEU A 125 8.39 -2.80 -11.30
N GLY A 126 8.16 -2.73 -12.61
CA GLY A 126 8.76 -3.59 -13.63
C GLY A 126 8.35 -5.07 -13.51
N ASP A 127 8.65 -5.86 -14.53
CA ASP A 127 8.33 -7.30 -14.55
C ASP A 127 8.98 -8.07 -13.39
N ALA A 128 10.25 -7.77 -13.09
CA ALA A 128 10.96 -8.41 -11.99
C ALA A 128 10.34 -8.08 -10.63
N GLY A 129 9.89 -6.83 -10.42
CA GLY A 129 9.20 -6.44 -9.19
C GLY A 129 7.84 -7.10 -9.08
N LEU A 130 7.09 -7.22 -10.18
CA LEU A 130 5.81 -7.94 -10.21
C LEU A 130 5.99 -9.43 -9.93
N GLN A 131 7.05 -10.07 -10.44
CA GLN A 131 7.39 -11.45 -10.11
C GLN A 131 7.62 -11.64 -8.61
N LEU A 132 8.42 -10.77 -7.98
CA LEU A 132 8.66 -10.79 -6.54
C LEU A 132 7.36 -10.63 -5.74
N LEU A 133 6.47 -9.73 -6.18
CA LEU A 133 5.16 -9.57 -5.55
C LEU A 133 4.31 -10.83 -5.63
N CYS A 134 4.32 -11.51 -6.79
CA CYS A 134 3.60 -12.76 -6.97
C CYS A 134 4.07 -13.85 -6.01
N GLU A 135 5.36 -13.93 -5.69
CA GLU A 135 5.86 -14.89 -4.69
C GLU A 135 5.23 -14.70 -3.31
N GLY A 136 4.93 -13.45 -2.92
CA GLY A 136 4.26 -13.13 -1.65
C GLY A 136 2.76 -13.40 -1.71
N LEU A 137 2.13 -13.16 -2.86
CA LEU A 137 0.70 -13.44 -3.09
C LEU A 137 0.40 -14.94 -3.15
N LEU A 138 1.36 -15.76 -3.57
CA LEU A 138 1.26 -17.23 -3.58
C LEU A 138 1.40 -17.85 -2.19
N ASP A 139 1.76 -17.06 -1.18
CA ASP A 139 1.87 -17.54 0.19
C ASP A 139 0.47 -17.87 0.76
N PRO A 140 0.27 -19.04 1.41
CA PRO A 140 -1.02 -19.43 1.95
C PRO A 140 -1.53 -18.51 3.08
N GLN A 141 -0.67 -17.69 3.68
CA GLN A 141 -1.08 -16.68 4.65
C GLN A 141 -1.64 -15.42 4.00
N CYS A 142 -1.34 -15.18 2.72
CA CYS A 142 -1.88 -14.04 1.98
C CYS A 142 -3.38 -14.28 1.69
N ARG A 143 -4.23 -13.33 2.09
CA ARG A 143 -5.69 -13.38 1.87
C ARG A 143 -6.19 -12.26 0.98
N LEU A 144 -5.32 -11.77 0.10
CA LEU A 144 -5.63 -10.66 -0.77
C LEU A 144 -6.74 -11.06 -1.76
N GLU A 145 -7.76 -10.22 -1.89
CA GLU A 145 -8.93 -10.41 -2.76
C GLU A 145 -8.96 -9.42 -3.94
N LYS A 146 -8.21 -8.33 -3.86
CA LYS A 146 -8.15 -7.32 -4.92
C LYS A 146 -6.75 -6.73 -5.00
N LEU A 147 -6.15 -6.83 -6.17
CA LEU A 147 -4.87 -6.20 -6.48
C LEU A 147 -5.04 -5.26 -7.66
N HIS A 148 -4.67 -4.01 -7.45
CA HIS A 148 -4.53 -3.02 -8.52
C HIS A 148 -3.04 -2.77 -8.71
N CYS A 149 -2.51 -3.13 -9.87
CA CYS A 149 -1.08 -2.99 -10.19
C CYS A 149 -0.92 -2.20 -11.50
N PRO A 150 0.24 -1.55 -11.72
CA PRO A 150 0.44 -0.69 -12.87
C PRO A 150 0.50 -1.51 -14.16
N LEU A 151 -0.10 -0.97 -15.23
CA LEU A 151 0.02 -1.45 -16.61
C LEU A 151 1.45 -1.19 -17.13
N GLN A 152 2.42 -2.00 -16.73
CA GLN A 152 3.77 -1.89 -17.29
C GLN A 152 3.93 -2.86 -18.45
N GLY A 153 3.97 -2.27 -19.65
CA GLY A 153 4.15 -2.95 -20.91
C GLY A 153 5.59 -3.39 -21.10
N THR A 154 5.88 -4.63 -20.77
CA THR A 154 6.80 -5.50 -21.51
C THR A 154 6.12 -6.84 -21.83
N ALA A 155 4.84 -6.80 -22.19
CA ALA A 155 4.25 -7.88 -22.96
C ALA A 155 4.79 -7.76 -24.39
N ALA A 156 5.54 -8.76 -24.87
CA ALA A 156 5.51 -9.02 -26.30
C ALA A 156 4.03 -9.14 -26.70
N PRO A 157 3.57 -8.50 -27.79
CA PRO A 157 2.18 -8.59 -28.19
C PRO A 157 1.82 -10.06 -28.36
N GLY A 158 0.91 -10.56 -27.51
CA GLY A 158 0.27 -11.84 -27.76
C GLY A 158 -0.53 -11.76 -29.07
N PRO A 159 -0.83 -12.90 -29.72
CA PRO A 159 -1.57 -12.94 -30.98
C PRO A 159 -2.94 -12.24 -30.92
N ASP A 160 -3.46 -11.98 -29.71
CA ASP A 160 -4.79 -11.42 -29.46
C ASP A 160 -4.77 -9.93 -29.04
N GLY A 161 -3.62 -9.24 -29.10
CA GLY A 161 -3.53 -7.79 -28.86
C GLY A 161 -3.73 -7.32 -27.40
N GLY A 162 -3.89 -8.24 -26.44
CA GLY A 162 -4.02 -7.90 -25.02
C GLY A 162 -2.68 -7.79 -24.31
N ASN A 163 -2.41 -6.65 -23.66
CA ASN A 163 -1.32 -6.50 -22.69
C ASN A 163 -1.67 -7.28 -21.42
N ARG A 164 -1.27 -8.55 -21.34
CA ARG A 164 -1.42 -9.36 -20.13
C ARG A 164 -0.06 -9.50 -19.45
N CYS A 165 0.09 -8.96 -18.24
CA CYS A 165 1.25 -9.26 -17.42
C CYS A 165 1.23 -10.76 -17.06
N LEU A 166 2.18 -11.53 -17.57
CA LEU A 166 2.24 -12.99 -17.38
C LEU A 166 2.47 -13.37 -15.91
N ALA A 167 3.13 -12.51 -15.12
CA ALA A 167 3.46 -12.77 -13.72
C ALA A 167 2.20 -12.94 -12.84
N VAL A 168 1.19 -12.09 -13.03
CA VAL A 168 -0.07 -12.14 -12.24
C VAL A 168 -1.04 -13.20 -12.70
N SER A 169 -0.80 -13.83 -13.86
CA SER A 169 -1.69 -14.86 -14.43
C SER A 169 -1.65 -16.20 -13.70
N GLN A 170 -0.65 -16.43 -12.85
CA GLN A 170 -0.48 -17.67 -12.07
C GLN A 170 -0.91 -17.55 -10.60
N VAL A 171 -1.33 -16.38 -10.14
CA VAL A 171 -1.84 -16.22 -8.77
C VAL A 171 -3.23 -16.88 -8.71
N PRO A 172 -3.47 -17.86 -7.82
CA PRO A 172 -4.76 -18.52 -7.71
C PRO A 172 -5.83 -17.47 -7.39
N LEU A 173 -6.71 -17.24 -8.37
CA LEU A 173 -7.70 -16.17 -8.39
C LEU A 173 -8.79 -16.41 -7.34
N THR A 174 -8.56 -15.96 -6.11
CA THR A 174 -9.59 -15.24 -5.35
C THR A 174 -9.38 -13.72 -5.45
N ALA A 175 -8.16 -13.30 -5.83
CA ALA A 175 -7.86 -11.90 -6.08
C ALA A 175 -8.32 -11.49 -7.49
N SER A 176 -9.32 -10.62 -7.61
CA SER A 176 -9.55 -9.94 -8.90
C SER A 176 -8.36 -9.00 -9.13
N VAL A 177 -7.47 -9.36 -10.06
CA VAL A 177 -6.47 -8.42 -10.57
C VAL A 177 -7.21 -7.47 -11.48
N CYS A 178 -7.63 -6.35 -10.90
CA CYS A 178 -8.25 -5.26 -11.65
C CYS A 178 -7.13 -4.50 -12.34
N VAL A 179 -6.77 -4.99 -13.52
CA VAL A 179 -6.00 -4.23 -14.49
C VAL A 179 -6.93 -3.10 -14.95
N GLY A 180 -6.60 -1.85 -14.60
CA GLY A 180 -7.47 -0.70 -14.89
C GLY A 180 -7.78 -0.57 -16.39
N ASP A 181 -9.02 -0.16 -16.69
CA ASP A 181 -9.46 0.32 -18.02
C ASP A 181 -8.58 1.47 -18.54
#